data_AF-A0A533SFR5-F1
#
_entry.id   AF-A0A533SFR5-F1
#
_cell.length_a   1.000
_cell.length_b   1.000
_cell.length_c   1.000
_cell.angle_alpha   90.00
_cell.angle_beta   90.00
_cell.angle_gamma   90.00
#
_symmetry.space_group_name_H-M   'P 1'
#
loop_
_entity.id
_entity.type
_entity.pdbx_description
1 polymer ?
#
loop_
_entity_poly.entity_id
_entity_poly.type
_entity_poly.pdbx_seq_one_letter_code
_entity_poly.pdbx_strand_id
1 'polypeptide(L)'
;RIVRLDPLSGLSAEMANAFVIFLFVTIPYSVFGYGLPVSTSISSVGSIIGVGLVKDRSGVSKGTIARLVATWIATPFSTAILSIAIYGALSPLVPPI
;
A
#
# COMPACT_ATOMS: atom_id res chain seq x y z
N ARG A 1 15.22 -4.83 4.28
CA ARG A 1 14.73 -4.10 5.47
C ARG A 1 14.80 -2.60 5.17
N ILE A 2 13.76 -1.83 5.49
CA ILE A 2 13.67 -0.40 5.13
C ILE A 2 14.32 0.48 6.21
N VAL A 3 14.00 0.21 7.49
CA VAL A 3 14.44 0.95 8.69
C VAL A 3 14.68 -0.03 9.85
N ARG A 4 15.54 0.32 10.82
CA ARG A 4 15.66 -0.38 12.12
C ARG A 4 14.61 0.13 13.12
N LEU A 5 13.52 -0.62 13.26
CA LEU A 5 12.46 -0.36 14.23
C LEU A 5 12.80 -0.95 15.62
N ASP A 6 12.47 -0.19 16.65
CA ASP A 6 12.30 -0.63 18.03
C ASP A 6 10.79 -0.68 18.35
N PRO A 7 10.35 -1.29 19.46
CA PRO A 7 8.92 -1.44 19.76
C PRO A 7 8.13 -0.13 19.79
N LEU A 8 8.71 0.97 20.27
CA LEU A 8 8.02 2.26 20.36
C LEU A 8 7.90 2.94 18.99
N SER A 9 8.95 2.87 18.17
CA SER A 9 8.89 3.36 16.79
C SER A 9 7.96 2.52 15.91
N GLY A 10 7.90 1.21 16.13
CA GLY A 10 6.93 0.32 15.49
C GLY A 10 5.49 0.65 15.88
N LEU A 11 5.21 0.82 17.17
CA LEU A 11 3.90 1.24 17.66
C LEU A 11 3.49 2.60 17.05
N SER A 12 4.40 3.57 17.02
CA SER A 12 4.15 4.89 16.44
C SER A 12 3.80 4.80 14.94
N ALA A 13 4.51 3.95 14.19
CA ALA A 13 4.24 3.75 12.76
C ALA A 13 2.88 3.09 12.51
N GLU A 14 2.48 2.12 13.33
CA GLU A 14 1.18 1.46 13.20
C GLU A 14 0.02 2.34 13.67
N MET A 15 0.21 3.17 14.71
CA MET A 15 -0.80 4.17 15.09
C MET A 15 -1.03 5.18 13.97
N ALA A 16 0.03 5.66 13.31
CA ALA A 16 -0.09 6.54 12.16
C ALA A 16 -0.80 5.85 10.98
N ASN A 17 -0.47 4.58 10.70
CA ASN A 17 -1.12 3.79 9.66
C ASN A 17 -2.63 3.60 9.94
N ALA A 18 -2.97 3.19 11.17
CA ALA A 18 -4.35 3.01 11.60
C ALA A 18 -5.14 4.33 11.53
N PHE A 19 -4.52 5.45 11.90
CA PHE A 19 -5.14 6.76 11.83
C PHE A 19 -5.49 7.16 10.39
N VAL A 20 -4.59 6.92 9.43
CA VAL A 20 -4.86 7.15 8.00
C VAL A 20 -6.04 6.30 7.53
N ILE A 21 -6.05 5.01 7.84
CA ILE A 21 -7.14 4.11 7.44
C ILE A 21 -8.47 4.54 8.08
N PHE A 22 -8.44 4.91 9.35
CA PHE A 22 -9.63 5.35 10.08
C PHE A 22 -10.24 6.62 9.47
N LEU A 23 -9.40 7.60 9.11
CA LEU A 23 -9.86 8.86 8.53
C LEU A 23 -10.38 8.72 7.10
N PHE A 24 -9.74 7.91 6.25
CA PHE A 24 -10.05 7.87 4.82
C PHE A 24 -10.92 6.68 4.40
N VAL A 25 -10.98 5.62 5.21
CA VAL A 25 -11.76 4.42 4.93
C VAL A 25 -12.92 4.32 5.91
N THR A 26 -12.64 4.22 7.21
CA THR A 26 -13.66 3.86 8.21
C THR A 26 -14.70 4.95 8.43
N ILE A 27 -14.28 6.19 8.74
CA ILE A 27 -15.21 7.30 8.95
C ILE A 27 -16.08 7.55 7.71
N PRO A 28 -15.52 7.69 6.49
CA PRO A 28 -16.33 7.94 5.30
C PRO A 28 -17.29 6.79 5.00
N TYR A 29 -16.85 5.54 5.20
CA TYR A 29 -17.73 4.37 5.04
C TYR A 29 -18.90 4.40 6.03
N SER A 30 -18.67 4.75 7.30
CA SER A 30 -19.72 4.86 8.31
C SER A 30 -20.70 6.02 8.07
N VAL A 31 -20.24 7.13 7.49
CA VAL A 31 -21.07 8.34 7.28
C VAL A 31 -21.78 8.31 5.92
N PHE A 32 -21.09 7.92 4.86
CA PHE A 32 -21.57 8.02 3.47
C PHE A 32 -21.85 6.66 2.82
N GLY A 33 -21.58 5.54 3.51
CA GLY A 33 -21.69 4.19 2.96
C GLY A 33 -20.56 3.80 1.99
N TYR A 34 -19.58 4.68 1.78
CA TYR A 34 -18.45 4.46 0.90
C TYR A 34 -17.16 5.07 1.47
N GLY A 35 -16.08 4.30 1.47
CA GLY A 35 -14.75 4.73 1.89
C GLY A 35 -13.75 4.70 0.74
N LEU A 36 -12.67 5.46 0.84
CA LEU A 36 -11.62 5.43 -0.18
C LEU A 36 -10.91 4.07 -0.15
N PRO A 37 -10.68 3.40 -1.30
CA PRO A 37 -9.93 2.15 -1.35
C PRO A 37 -8.43 2.42 -1.17
N VAL A 38 -8.01 2.64 0.09
CA VAL A 38 -6.62 2.95 0.45
C VAL A 38 -5.80 1.65 0.54
N SER A 39 -4.62 1.64 -0.09
CA SER A 39 -3.65 0.55 0.07
C SER A 39 -3.00 0.59 1.44
N THR A 40 -3.33 -0.39 2.29
CA THR A 40 -2.75 -0.52 3.64
C THR A 40 -1.25 -0.78 3.62
N SER A 41 -0.75 -1.48 2.58
CA SER A 41 0.68 -1.74 2.41
C SER A 41 1.48 -0.45 2.14
N ILE A 42 0.98 0.45 1.30
CA ILE A 42 1.65 1.72 1.01
C ILE A 42 1.59 2.63 2.24
N SER A 43 0.44 2.68 2.92
CA SER A 43 0.26 3.45 4.15
C SER A 43 1.24 3.01 5.25
N SER A 44 1.33 1.71 5.55
CA SER A 44 2.25 1.15 6.54
C SER A 44 3.72 1.37 6.17
N VAL A 45 4.11 1.16 4.90
CA VAL A 45 5.48 1.45 4.45
C VAL A 45 5.81 2.94 4.60
N GLY A 46 4.87 3.83 4.25
CA GLY A 46 5.01 5.27 4.40
C GLY A 46 5.23 5.70 5.84
N SER A 47 4.44 5.17 6.78
CA SER A 47 4.59 5.48 8.21
C SER A 47 5.91 4.94 8.79
N ILE A 48 6.35 3.74 8.38
CA ILE A 48 7.68 3.19 8.75
C ILE A 48 8.82 4.07 8.24
N ILE A 49 8.73 4.54 7.00
CA ILE A 49 9.73 5.48 6.43
C ILE A 49 9.73 6.78 7.22
N GLY A 50 8.56 7.34 7.52
CA GLY A 50 8.42 8.57 8.29
C GLY A 50 9.11 8.49 9.66
N VAL A 51 8.86 7.42 10.42
CA VAL A 51 9.54 7.19 11.70
C VAL A 51 11.04 7.02 11.52
N GLY A 52 11.49 6.32 10.47
CA GLY A 52 12.91 6.18 10.15
C GLY A 52 13.59 7.51 9.87
N LEU A 53 12.93 8.42 9.15
CA LEU A 53 13.46 9.76 8.84
C LEU A 53 13.60 10.66 10.07
N VAL A 54 12.78 10.44 11.11
CA VAL A 54 12.88 11.15 12.39
C VAL A 54 13.99 10.56 13.26
N LYS A 55 14.07 9.22 13.33
CA LYS A 55 15.01 8.53 14.21
C LYS A 55 16.45 8.57 13.71
N ASP A 56 16.67 8.18 12.45
CA ASP A 56 17.98 8.17 11.81
C ASP A 56 17.82 8.15 10.28
N ARG A 57 18.00 9.32 9.67
CA ARG A 57 17.90 9.48 8.20
C ARG A 57 18.91 8.64 7.43
N SER A 58 20.09 8.39 8.01
CA SER A 58 21.14 7.61 7.35
C SER A 58 20.84 6.11 7.35
N GLY A 59 20.06 5.65 8.34
CA GLY A 59 19.59 4.27 8.46
C GLY A 59 18.42 3.89 7.54
N VAL A 60 17.90 4.83 6.74
CA VAL A 60 16.81 4.58 5.79
C VAL A 60 17.37 4.07 4.44
N SER A 61 16.98 2.85 4.05
CA SER A 61 17.46 2.24 2.80
C SER A 61 16.77 2.83 1.57
N LYS A 62 17.38 3.85 0.97
CA LYS A 62 16.90 4.49 -0.27
C LYS A 62 16.74 3.50 -1.43
N GLY A 63 17.67 2.56 -1.58
CA GLY A 63 17.60 1.54 -2.64
C GLY A 63 16.41 0.60 -2.48
N THR A 64 16.06 0.22 -1.25
CA THR A 64 14.85 -0.58 -0.99
C THR A 64 13.58 0.22 -1.26
N ILE A 65 13.54 1.50 -0.87
CA ILE A 65 12.40 2.38 -1.16
C ILE A 65 12.21 2.53 -2.68
N ALA A 66 13.28 2.77 -3.43
CA ALA A 66 13.22 2.88 -4.88
C ALA A 66 12.67 1.60 -5.54
N ARG A 67 13.12 0.42 -5.08
CA ARG A 67 12.58 -0.86 -5.56
C ARG A 67 11.09 -1.02 -5.23
N LEU A 68 10.65 -0.60 -4.03
CA LEU A 68 9.24 -0.65 -3.65
C LEU A 68 8.38 0.25 -4.53
N VAL A 69 8.81 1.49 -4.75
CA VAL A 69 8.11 2.43 -5.64
C VAL A 69 8.04 1.88 -7.07
N ALA A 70 9.13 1.33 -7.58
CA ALA A 70 9.15 0.69 -8.90
C ALA A 70 8.17 -0.49 -8.97
N THR A 71 8.10 -1.32 -7.92
CA THR A 71 7.11 -2.41 -7.82
C THR A 71 5.68 -1.88 -7.79
N TRP A 72 5.38 -0.85 -6.98
CA TRP A 72 4.02 -0.28 -6.88
C TRP A 72 3.52 0.28 -8.21
N ILE A 73 4.42 0.85 -9.01
CA ILE A 73 4.11 1.30 -10.37
C ILE A 73 3.94 0.09 -11.29
N ALA A 74 4.84 -0.88 -11.26
CA ALA A 74 4.82 -2.03 -12.18
C ALA A 74 3.62 -2.97 -11.96
N THR A 75 3.15 -3.12 -10.71
CA THR A 75 2.06 -4.03 -10.36
C THR A 75 0.76 -3.77 -11.11
N PRO A 76 0.15 -2.57 -11.09
CA PRO A 76 -1.10 -2.32 -11.82
C PRO A 76 -0.98 -2.55 -13.32
N PHE A 77 0.15 -2.21 -13.95
CA PHE A 77 0.36 -2.48 -15.39
C PHE A 77 0.43 -3.98 -15.67
N SER A 78 1.18 -4.71 -14.86
CA SER A 78 1.32 -6.16 -15.00
C SER A 78 -0.02 -6.86 -14.80
N THR A 79 -0.79 -6.42 -13.80
CA THR A 79 -2.14 -6.93 -13.52
C THR A 79 -3.11 -6.58 -14.65
N ALA A 80 -3.07 -5.38 -15.22
CA ALA A 80 -3.93 -4.98 -16.33
C ALA A 80 -3.68 -5.86 -17.58
N ILE A 81 -2.41 -6.05 -17.95
CA ILE A 81 -2.03 -6.90 -19.10
C ILE A 81 -2.51 -8.33 -18.87
N LEU A 82 -2.25 -8.88 -17.68
CA LEU A 82 -2.65 -10.25 -17.36
C LEU A 82 -4.17 -10.41 -17.34
N SER A 83 -4.90 -9.43 -16.82
CA SER A 83 -6.37 -9.45 -16.79
C SER A 83 -6.96 -9.45 -18.20
N ILE A 84 -6.43 -8.63 -19.11
CA ILE A 84 -6.84 -8.61 -20.52
C ILE A 84 -6.57 -9.97 -21.18
N ALA A 85 -5.37 -10.52 -20.97
CA ALA A 85 -4.99 -11.81 -21.56
C ALA A 85 -5.91 -12.95 -21.07
N ILE A 86 -6.18 -13.02 -19.78
CA ILE A 86 -7.06 -14.04 -19.19
C ILE A 86 -8.50 -13.89 -19.68
N TYR A 87 -9.04 -12.66 -19.68
CA TYR A 87 -10.41 -12.41 -20.15
C TYR A 87 -10.55 -12.75 -21.64
N GLY A 88 -9.58 -12.36 -22.47
CA GLY A 88 -9.56 -12.71 -23.89
C GLY A 88 -9.52 -14.22 -24.13
N ALA A 89 -8.80 -14.99 -23.31
CA ALA A 89 -8.73 -16.43 -23.42
C ALA A 89 -10.00 -17.16 -22.93
N LEU A 90 -10.65 -16.65 -21.87
CA LEU A 90 -11.81 -17.30 -21.24
C LEU A 90 -13.16 -16.86 -21.81
N SER A 91 -13.28 -15.64 -22.33
CA SER A 91 -14.54 -15.11 -22.88
C SER A 91 -15.18 -15.96 -23.99
N PRO A 92 -14.45 -16.72 -24.84
CA PRO A 92 -15.08 -17.62 -25.81
C PRO A 92 -15.68 -18.89 -25.18
N LEU A 93 -15.22 -19.26 -23.98
CA LEU A 93 -15.62 -20.49 -23.29
C LEU A 93 -16.77 -20.28 -22.31
N VAL A 94 -16.95 -19.05 -21.81
CA VAL A 94 -17.99 -18.71 -20.83
C VAL A 94 -19.15 -18.03 -21.56
N PRO A 95 -20.40 -18.53 -21.43
CA PRO A 95 -21.55 -17.87 -22.01
C PRO A 95 -21.68 -16.44 -21.46
N PRO A 96 -22.15 -15.46 -22.27
CA PRO A 96 -22.28 -14.08 -21.83
C PRO A 96 -23.22 -14.00 -20.62
N ILE A 97 -22.80 -13.26 -19.61
CA ILE A 97 -23.54 -12.97 -18.37
C ILE A 97 -24.49 -11.80 -18.60
#